data_AF-A0A7V9PIQ7-F1
#
_entry.id   AF-A0A7V9PIQ7-F1
#
_cell.length_a   1.000
_cell.length_b   1.000
_cell.length_c   1.000
_cell.angle_alpha   90.00
_cell.angle_beta   90.00
_cell.angle_gamma   90.00
#
_symmetry.space_group_name_H-M   'P 1'
#
loop_
_entity.id
_entity.type
_entity.pdbx_description
1 polymer ?
#
loop_
_entity_poly.entity_id
_entity_poly.type
_entity_poly.pdbx_seq_one_letter_code
_entity_poly.pdbx_strand_id
1 'polypeptide(L)'
;MTVPADASIVLPASQVAELIVSIVRAMRAFQMYLPNNPIYQRAVAQVRTAFGPVWAATDSIELRVVETDLVWEDQVVYQQLSKSESFAWALYKDGLRVLTLSRGVEDSEIARFLDVVNRARFLPAEASDDLLTLLWNEEFQWITYQFAEPYGDAPPPERAGTEGPGAGADALSPEARQARIAEDAPPRGKGIVTVE
;
A
#
# COMPACT_ATOMS: atom_id res chain seq x y z
N MET A 1 -34.96 -1.94 32.93
CA MET A 1 -34.29 -0.71 32.47
C MET A 1 -33.63 -1.04 31.16
N THR A 2 -34.39 -0.89 30.08
CA THR A 2 -33.96 -1.17 28.71
C THR A 2 -33.03 -0.04 28.28
N VAL A 3 -31.75 -0.36 28.12
CA VAL A 3 -30.79 0.51 27.41
C VAL A 3 -31.32 0.66 25.98
N PRO A 4 -31.56 1.88 25.47
CA PRO A 4 -31.93 2.03 24.06
C PRO A 4 -30.74 1.57 23.21
N ALA A 5 -31.06 0.76 22.21
CA ALA A 5 -30.13 0.24 21.23
C ALA A 5 -29.37 1.38 20.54
N ASP A 6 -28.08 1.14 20.33
CA ASP A 6 -27.21 1.73 19.31
C ASP A 6 -27.94 2.71 18.39
N ALA A 7 -27.84 4.00 18.71
CA ALA A 7 -27.91 5.01 17.69
C ALA A 7 -26.62 4.85 16.88
N SER A 8 -26.61 3.91 15.94
CA SER A 8 -25.58 3.80 14.92
C SER A 8 -25.57 5.13 14.18
N ILE A 9 -24.66 6.03 14.58
CA ILE A 9 -24.46 7.30 13.91
C ILE A 9 -23.92 6.94 12.53
N VAL A 10 -24.79 6.94 11.54
CA VAL A 10 -24.41 6.66 10.16
C VAL A 10 -23.57 7.84 9.68
N LEU A 11 -22.28 7.62 9.46
CA LEU A 11 -21.39 8.61 8.88
C LEU A 11 -21.74 8.79 7.40
N PRO A 12 -22.21 9.97 6.95
CA PRO A 12 -22.45 10.18 5.54
C PRO A 12 -21.11 10.29 4.78
N ALA A 13 -21.04 9.67 3.60
CA ALA A 13 -19.85 9.74 2.73
C ALA A 13 -19.45 11.19 2.37
N SER A 14 -20.41 12.14 2.39
CA SER A 14 -20.12 13.57 2.20
C SER A 14 -19.22 14.16 3.29
N GLN A 15 -19.34 13.73 4.54
CA GLN A 15 -18.45 14.19 5.62
C GLN A 15 -17.03 13.66 5.43
N VAL A 16 -16.89 12.41 4.99
CA VAL A 16 -15.58 11.86 4.62
C VAL A 16 -15.01 12.62 3.43
N ALA A 17 -15.81 12.89 2.40
CA ALA A 17 -15.38 13.68 1.25
C ALA A 17 -14.91 15.09 1.64
N GLU A 18 -15.64 15.78 2.54
CA GLU A 18 -15.24 17.09 3.07
C GLU A 18 -13.90 17.02 3.82
N LEU A 19 -13.69 15.98 4.63
CA LEU A 19 -12.41 15.72 5.28
C LEU A 19 -11.29 15.53 4.24
N ILE A 20 -11.49 14.69 3.22
CA ILE A 20 -10.49 14.45 2.18
C ILE A 20 -10.18 15.75 1.42
N VAL A 21 -11.18 16.55 1.08
CA VAL A 21 -10.98 17.86 0.44
C VAL A 21 -10.15 18.80 1.33
N SER A 22 -10.39 18.80 2.64
CA SER A 22 -9.59 19.57 3.61
C SER A 22 -8.13 19.10 3.63
N ILE A 23 -7.89 17.79 3.66
CA ILE A 23 -6.56 17.16 3.63
C ILE A 23 -5.81 17.54 2.35
N VAL A 24 -6.45 17.42 1.18
CA VAL A 24 -5.84 17.77 -0.12
C VAL A 24 -5.51 19.25 -0.20
N ARG A 25 -6.37 20.12 0.34
CA ARG A 25 -6.10 21.55 0.43
C ARG A 25 -4.91 21.84 1.34
N ALA A 26 -4.81 21.16 2.48
CA ALA A 26 -3.69 21.33 3.39
C ALA A 26 -2.37 20.86 2.79
N MET A 27 -2.36 19.74 2.07
CA MET A 27 -1.18 19.29 1.33
C MET A 27 -0.67 20.36 0.35
N ARG A 28 -1.56 21.03 -0.39
CA ARG A 28 -1.19 22.16 -1.27
C ARG A 28 -0.61 23.34 -0.48
N ALA A 29 -1.13 23.63 0.71
CA ALA A 29 -0.56 24.66 1.57
C ALA A 29 0.84 24.28 2.08
N PHE A 30 1.06 23.01 2.42
CA PHE A 30 2.37 22.53 2.92
C PHE A 30 3.43 22.55 1.82
N GLN A 31 3.04 22.40 0.56
CA GLN A 31 3.91 22.59 -0.59
C GLN A 31 4.43 24.03 -0.72
N MET A 32 3.59 25.01 -0.42
CA MET A 32 3.86 26.42 -0.70
C MET A 32 4.44 27.17 0.50
N TYR A 33 4.19 26.69 1.72
CA TYR A 33 4.46 27.44 2.93
C TYR A 33 5.16 26.59 4.00
N LEU A 34 6.12 27.21 4.69
CA LEU A 34 6.82 26.62 5.83
C LEU A 34 5.92 26.56 7.09
N PRO A 35 6.21 25.69 8.07
CA PRO A 35 5.39 25.53 9.28
C PRO A 35 5.20 26.78 10.15
N ASN A 36 6.11 27.75 10.05
CA ASN A 36 6.02 29.04 10.74
C ASN A 36 5.02 30.01 10.07
N ASN A 37 4.51 29.70 8.89
CA ASN A 37 3.60 30.56 8.15
C ASN A 37 2.16 30.41 8.68
N PRO A 38 1.41 31.52 8.90
CA PRO A 38 0.03 31.46 9.36
C PRO A 38 -0.90 30.68 8.41
N ILE A 39 -0.59 30.60 7.10
CA ILE A 39 -1.37 29.82 6.14
C ILE A 39 -1.20 28.32 6.41
N TYR A 40 0.01 27.86 6.70
CA TYR A 40 0.29 26.47 7.08
C TYR A 40 -0.49 26.11 8.36
N GLN A 41 -0.37 26.94 9.40
CA GLN A 41 -1.03 26.69 10.68
C GLN A 41 -2.56 26.66 10.55
N ARG A 42 -3.13 27.54 9.74
CA ARG A 42 -4.57 27.53 9.42
C ARG A 42 -4.98 26.27 8.67
N ALA A 43 -4.17 25.79 7.74
CA ALA A 43 -4.45 24.55 7.02
C ALA A 43 -4.45 23.34 7.96
N VAL A 44 -3.48 23.23 8.88
CA VAL A 44 -3.46 22.20 9.93
C VAL A 44 -4.73 22.27 10.80
N ALA A 45 -5.10 23.47 11.26
CA ALA A 45 -6.29 23.65 12.09
C ALA A 45 -7.59 23.29 11.37
N GLN A 46 -7.69 23.56 10.05
CA GLN A 46 -8.84 23.19 9.23
C GLN A 46 -8.95 21.68 9.08
N VAL A 47 -7.83 20.97 8.87
CA VAL A 47 -7.81 19.51 8.81
C VAL A 47 -8.25 18.92 10.14
N ARG A 48 -7.70 19.41 11.27
CA ARG A 48 -8.11 18.98 12.62
C ARG A 48 -9.60 19.14 12.86
N THR A 49 -10.14 20.31 12.51
CA THR A 49 -11.57 20.57 12.66
C THR A 49 -12.42 19.64 11.79
N ALA A 50 -11.96 19.32 10.58
CA ALA A 50 -12.67 18.46 9.65
C ALA A 50 -12.78 16.99 10.10
N PHE A 51 -11.88 16.53 10.98
CA PHE A 51 -11.99 15.21 11.60
C PHE A 51 -13.12 15.10 12.63
N GLY A 52 -13.52 16.22 13.27
CA GLY A 52 -14.51 16.22 14.35
C GLY A 52 -15.84 15.53 14.02
N PRO A 53 -16.50 15.87 12.89
CA PRO A 53 -17.74 15.19 12.47
C PRO A 53 -17.55 13.70 12.17
N VAL A 54 -16.40 13.32 11.61
CA VAL A 54 -16.07 11.92 11.29
C VAL A 54 -15.89 11.11 12.57
N TRP A 55 -15.13 11.65 13.54
CA TRP A 55 -14.87 11.02 14.84
C TRP A 55 -16.07 11.00 15.78
N ALA A 56 -17.13 11.74 15.46
CA ALA A 56 -18.41 11.61 16.16
C ALA A 56 -19.17 10.33 15.77
N ALA A 57 -18.83 9.71 14.65
CA ALA A 57 -19.55 8.56 14.08
C ALA A 57 -18.72 7.26 14.03
N THR A 58 -17.40 7.36 13.86
CA THR A 58 -16.47 6.22 13.80
C THR A 58 -15.15 6.56 14.50
N ASP A 59 -14.39 5.57 14.96
CA ASP A 59 -13.03 5.78 15.47
C ASP A 59 -11.93 5.57 14.41
N SER A 60 -12.31 5.10 13.21
CA SER A 60 -11.38 4.92 12.10
C SER A 60 -12.06 5.03 10.74
N ILE A 61 -11.32 5.52 9.75
CA ILE A 61 -11.72 5.50 8.34
C ILE A 61 -10.70 4.71 7.51
N GLU A 62 -11.17 3.73 6.76
CA GLU A 62 -10.38 2.98 5.80
C GLU A 62 -10.65 3.52 4.39
N LEU A 63 -9.61 3.98 3.71
CA LEU A 63 -9.66 4.54 2.37
C LEU A 63 -8.97 3.59 1.40
N ARG A 64 -9.73 3.09 0.43
CA ARG A 64 -9.16 2.37 -0.71
C ARG A 64 -8.63 3.38 -1.71
N VAL A 65 -7.36 3.20 -2.07
CA VAL A 65 -6.65 4.04 -3.03
C VAL A 65 -6.72 3.38 -4.41
N VAL A 66 -7.37 4.06 -5.35
CA VAL A 66 -7.45 3.70 -6.77
C VAL A 66 -6.78 4.81 -7.58
N GLU A 67 -6.32 4.53 -8.81
CA GLU A 67 -5.47 5.44 -9.62
C GLU A 67 -5.76 6.95 -9.46
N THR A 68 -7.03 7.35 -9.58
CA THR A 68 -7.46 8.76 -9.50
C THR A 68 -8.39 9.05 -8.33
N ASP A 69 -8.80 8.01 -7.60
CA ASP A 69 -9.96 8.05 -6.72
C ASP A 69 -9.60 7.54 -5.32
N LEU A 70 -10.24 8.11 -4.29
CA LEU A 70 -10.30 7.50 -2.96
C LEU A 70 -11.71 7.03 -2.70
N VAL A 71 -11.83 5.78 -2.25
CA VAL A 71 -13.11 5.11 -2.01
C VAL A 71 -13.23 4.75 -0.54
N TRP A 72 -14.33 5.13 0.09
CA TRP A 72 -14.70 4.80 1.47
C TRP A 72 -16.04 4.07 1.44
N GLU A 73 -16.13 2.87 2.04
CA GLU A 73 -17.37 2.07 2.07
C GLU A 73 -18.09 2.00 0.70
N ASP A 74 -17.33 1.72 -0.36
CA ASP A 74 -17.78 1.66 -1.77
C ASP A 74 -18.28 2.98 -2.38
N GLN A 75 -18.16 4.09 -1.66
CA GLN A 75 -18.45 5.44 -2.15
C GLN A 75 -17.16 6.17 -2.53
N VAL A 76 -17.13 6.76 -3.73
CA VAL A 76 -16.01 7.63 -4.15
C VAL A 76 -16.10 8.94 -3.38
N VAL A 77 -15.17 9.16 -2.45
CA VAL A 77 -15.10 10.37 -1.61
C VAL A 77 -14.14 11.41 -2.17
N TYR A 78 -13.30 11.03 -3.13
CA TYR A 78 -12.42 11.94 -3.85
C TYR A 78 -12.16 11.40 -5.26
N GLN A 79 -12.12 12.31 -6.23
CA GLN A 79 -11.73 12.01 -7.61
C GLN A 79 -10.93 13.18 -8.18
N GLN A 80 -9.82 12.87 -8.83
CA GLN A 80 -9.04 13.82 -9.62
C GLN A 80 -8.41 13.13 -10.82
N LEU A 81 -8.95 13.41 -12.01
CA LEU A 81 -8.55 12.78 -13.26
C LEU A 81 -7.14 13.21 -13.72
N SER A 82 -6.70 14.41 -13.33
CA SER A 82 -5.34 14.87 -13.60
C SER A 82 -4.35 14.21 -12.65
N LYS A 83 -3.59 13.22 -13.14
CA LYS A 83 -2.56 12.51 -12.34
C LYS A 83 -1.54 13.47 -11.72
N SER A 84 -1.20 14.57 -12.41
CA SER A 84 -0.28 15.60 -11.91
C SER A 84 -0.85 16.47 -10.80
N GLU A 85 -2.16 16.43 -10.52
CA GLU A 85 -2.79 17.09 -9.38
C GLU A 85 -3.44 16.11 -8.39
N SER A 86 -3.53 14.84 -8.76
CA SER A 86 -4.22 13.82 -7.98
C SER A 86 -3.43 13.42 -6.74
N PHE A 87 -4.09 13.52 -5.60
CA PHE A 87 -3.60 13.00 -4.32
C PHE A 87 -3.63 11.47 -4.32
N ALA A 88 -4.71 10.87 -4.82
CA ALA A 88 -4.83 9.42 -4.97
C ALA A 88 -3.71 8.85 -5.85
N TRP A 89 -3.35 9.51 -6.95
CA TRP A 89 -2.25 9.05 -7.81
C TRP A 89 -0.90 9.07 -7.10
N ALA A 90 -0.62 10.08 -6.27
CA ALA A 90 0.64 10.15 -5.50
C ALA A 90 0.80 8.98 -4.53
N LEU A 91 -0.30 8.45 -4.01
CA LEU A 91 -0.30 7.27 -3.16
C LEU A 91 -0.24 5.99 -4.00
N TYR A 92 -1.06 5.92 -5.05
CA TYR A 92 -1.23 4.73 -5.88
C TYR A 92 0.03 4.34 -6.65
N LYS A 93 0.76 5.31 -7.20
CA LYS A 93 1.94 5.10 -8.05
C LYS A 93 3.04 4.29 -7.35
N ASP A 94 3.17 4.49 -6.04
CA ASP A 94 4.19 3.84 -5.20
C ASP A 94 3.64 2.56 -4.55
N GLY A 95 2.44 2.13 -4.94
CA GLY A 95 1.85 0.86 -4.53
C GLY A 95 0.89 0.94 -3.36
N LEU A 96 0.62 2.10 -2.75
CA LEU A 96 -0.37 2.18 -1.66
C LEU A 96 -1.77 1.83 -2.18
N ARG A 97 -2.48 0.95 -1.46
CA ARG A 97 -3.82 0.47 -1.83
C ARG A 97 -4.86 0.70 -0.75
N VAL A 98 -4.46 0.66 0.52
CA VAL A 98 -5.34 0.97 1.64
C VAL A 98 -4.61 1.93 2.58
N LEU A 99 -5.31 2.99 2.96
CA LEU A 99 -4.87 3.94 3.98
C LEU A 99 -5.94 4.00 5.07
N THR A 100 -5.59 3.65 6.29
CA THR A 100 -6.50 3.74 7.43
C THR A 100 -6.04 4.85 8.35
N LEU A 101 -6.96 5.76 8.66
CA LEU A 101 -6.74 6.83 9.62
C LEU A 101 -7.60 6.54 10.85
N SER A 102 -6.98 6.54 12.01
CA SER A 102 -7.64 6.32 13.30
C SER A 102 -7.72 7.62 14.09
N ARG A 103 -8.68 7.71 15.00
CA ARG A 103 -8.83 8.84 15.91
C ARG A 103 -7.55 9.11 16.68
N GLY A 104 -7.12 10.38 16.72
CA GLY A 104 -5.83 10.80 17.28
C GLY A 104 -4.81 11.20 16.20
N VAL A 105 -5.03 10.79 14.95
CA VAL A 105 -4.20 11.16 13.79
C VAL A 105 -4.13 12.68 13.58
N GLU A 106 -5.23 13.38 13.88
CA GLU A 106 -5.37 14.83 13.67
C GLU A 106 -4.35 15.64 14.48
N ASP A 107 -3.88 15.09 15.60
CA ASP A 107 -3.13 15.86 16.58
C ASP A 107 -1.64 15.98 16.33
N SER A 108 -1.05 15.07 15.56
CA SER A 108 0.39 15.10 15.31
C SER A 108 0.80 14.38 14.04
N GLU A 109 0.06 13.35 13.64
CA GLU A 109 0.49 12.46 12.57
C GLU A 109 0.05 12.94 11.19
N ILE A 110 -1.13 13.54 11.08
CA ILE A 110 -1.65 13.96 9.77
C ILE A 110 -0.72 14.97 9.08
N ALA A 111 -0.09 15.86 9.86
CA ALA A 111 0.83 16.85 9.29
C ALA A 111 2.10 16.20 8.74
N ARG A 112 2.65 15.23 9.48
CA ARG A 112 3.84 14.46 9.10
C ARG A 112 3.55 13.56 7.90
N PHE A 113 2.40 12.87 7.89
CA PHE A 113 1.96 12.08 6.76
C PHE A 113 1.83 12.90 5.48
N LEU A 114 1.19 14.08 5.56
CA LEU A 114 1.06 14.96 4.40
C LEU A 114 2.42 15.48 3.91
N ASP A 115 3.37 15.74 4.81
CA ASP A 115 4.74 16.11 4.44
C ASP A 115 5.47 14.97 3.73
N VAL A 116 5.38 13.73 4.24
CA VAL A 116 5.95 12.54 3.61
C VAL A 116 5.39 12.30 2.22
N VAL A 117 4.05 12.32 2.06
CA VAL A 117 3.41 12.15 0.75
C VAL A 117 3.86 13.25 -0.21
N ASN A 118 4.02 14.47 0.30
CA ASN A 118 4.50 15.58 -0.50
C ASN A 118 5.95 15.39 -0.96
N ARG A 119 6.84 14.95 -0.07
CA ARG A 119 8.23 14.63 -0.40
C ARG A 119 8.30 13.49 -1.44
N ALA A 120 7.58 12.40 -1.22
CA ALA A 120 7.50 11.25 -2.14
C ALA A 120 7.00 11.63 -3.55
N ARG A 121 6.11 12.63 -3.64
CA ARG A 121 5.61 13.14 -4.92
C ARG A 121 6.72 13.73 -5.79
N PHE A 122 7.70 14.39 -5.17
CA PHE A 122 8.77 15.12 -5.85
C PHE A 122 10.11 14.40 -5.85
N LEU A 123 10.17 13.16 -5.38
CA LEU A 123 11.38 12.36 -5.48
C LEU A 123 11.75 12.10 -6.96
N PRO A 124 13.03 12.24 -7.33
CA PRO A 124 13.54 11.79 -8.63
C PRO A 124 13.29 10.30 -8.84
N ALA A 125 13.22 9.86 -10.10
CA ALA A 125 13.03 8.44 -10.43
C ALA A 125 14.18 7.54 -9.94
N GLU A 126 15.38 8.12 -9.86
CA GLU A 126 16.61 7.51 -9.35
C GLU A 126 16.77 7.60 -7.82
N ALA A 127 15.80 8.16 -7.09
CA ALA A 127 15.83 8.18 -5.63
C ALA A 127 15.80 6.75 -5.07
N SER A 128 16.62 6.50 -4.05
CA SER A 128 16.60 5.21 -3.33
C SER A 128 15.38 5.05 -2.43
N ASP A 129 14.82 6.17 -1.96
CA ASP A 129 13.67 6.18 -1.08
C ASP A 129 12.39 6.20 -1.90
N ASP A 130 11.41 5.37 -1.55
CA ASP A 130 10.05 5.41 -2.07
C ASP A 130 9.06 5.84 -0.97
N LEU A 131 7.78 6.00 -1.32
CA LEU A 131 6.74 6.34 -0.34
C LEU A 131 6.68 5.33 0.82
N LEU A 132 6.81 4.03 0.54
CA LEU A 132 6.79 2.99 1.57
C LEU A 132 7.91 3.20 2.59
N THR A 133 9.13 3.41 2.12
CA THR A 133 10.32 3.62 2.94
C THR A 133 10.18 4.89 3.77
N LEU A 134 9.67 5.97 3.19
CA LEU A 134 9.45 7.22 3.93
C LEU A 134 8.36 7.07 5.00
N LEU A 135 7.26 6.39 4.70
CA LEU A 135 6.19 6.15 5.68
C LEU A 135 6.67 5.27 6.83
N TRP A 136 7.50 4.27 6.56
CA TRP A 136 8.07 3.39 7.58
C TRP A 136 8.91 4.19 8.59
N ASN A 137 9.73 5.14 8.12
CA ASN A 137 10.58 5.95 9.01
C ASN A 137 9.81 6.86 9.99
N GLU A 138 8.52 7.12 9.77
CA GLU A 138 7.73 8.01 10.62
C GLU A 138 7.12 7.34 11.86
N GLU A 139 7.06 6.01 11.89
CA GLU A 139 6.55 5.21 13.00
C GLU A 139 5.16 5.67 13.49
N PHE A 140 4.19 5.76 12.57
CA PHE A 140 2.83 6.20 12.89
C PHE A 140 2.08 5.23 13.83
N GLN A 141 1.33 5.78 14.77
CA GLN A 141 0.48 5.07 15.73
C GLN A 141 -0.98 4.98 15.27
N TRP A 142 -1.47 6.02 14.59
CA TRP A 142 -2.87 6.17 14.19
C TRP A 142 -3.08 6.05 12.68
N ILE A 143 -1.99 5.86 11.92
CA ILE A 143 -2.03 5.63 10.48
C ILE A 143 -1.55 4.21 10.21
N THR A 144 -2.39 3.43 9.53
CA THR A 144 -1.97 2.13 8.97
C THR A 144 -2.12 2.15 7.47
N TYR A 145 -1.30 1.37 6.78
CA TYR A 145 -1.24 1.35 5.33
C TYR A 145 -1.00 -0.06 4.81
N GLN A 146 -1.58 -0.35 3.64
CA GLN A 146 -1.33 -1.59 2.92
C GLN A 146 -0.92 -1.25 1.49
N PHE A 147 0.21 -1.82 1.07
CA PHE A 147 0.71 -1.72 -0.29
C PHE A 147 0.25 -2.92 -1.11
N ALA A 148 0.24 -2.78 -2.43
CA ALA A 148 0.07 -3.91 -3.32
C ALA A 148 1.14 -4.94 -3.00
N GLU A 149 0.74 -6.21 -2.85
CA GLU A 149 1.70 -7.28 -2.70
C GLU A 149 2.68 -7.19 -3.89
N PRO A 150 3.99 -7.09 -3.63
CA PRO A 150 4.94 -7.30 -4.70
C PRO A 150 4.60 -8.67 -5.27
N TYR A 151 4.56 -8.79 -6.60
CA TYR A 151 4.39 -10.08 -7.27
C TYR A 151 5.63 -10.91 -6.94
N GLY A 152 5.64 -11.49 -5.74
CA GLY A 152 6.65 -12.41 -5.28
C GLY A 152 6.48 -13.66 -6.10
N ASP A 153 7.61 -14.25 -6.45
CA ASP A 153 7.79 -15.53 -7.10
C ASP A 153 7.07 -16.65 -6.31
N ALA A 154 5.74 -16.66 -6.38
CA ALA A 154 4.93 -17.72 -5.84
C ALA A 154 5.24 -18.94 -6.72
N PRO A 155 5.89 -20.00 -6.19
CA PRO A 155 6.08 -21.20 -6.97
C PRO A 155 4.70 -21.64 -7.44
N PRO A 156 4.55 -21.99 -8.74
CA PRO A 156 3.26 -22.37 -9.30
C PRO A 156 2.63 -23.42 -8.39
N PRO A 157 1.31 -23.34 -8.13
CA PRO A 157 0.66 -24.22 -7.18
C PRO A 157 0.98 -25.66 -7.56
N GLU A 158 1.74 -26.33 -6.69
CA GLU A 158 2.12 -27.71 -6.85
C GLU A 158 0.80 -28.50 -6.91
N ARG A 159 0.47 -29.01 -8.10
CA ARG A 159 -0.75 -29.76 -8.32
C ARG A 159 -0.70 -30.99 -7.41
N ALA A 160 -1.39 -30.90 -6.27
CA ALA A 160 -1.64 -32.03 -5.40
C ALA A 160 -2.33 -33.12 -6.23
N GLY A 161 -1.62 -34.25 -6.37
CA GLY A 161 -2.07 -35.37 -7.18
C GLY A 161 -3.38 -35.96 -6.68
N THR A 162 -4.25 -36.27 -7.62
CA THR A 162 -5.25 -37.32 -7.50
C THR A 162 -5.10 -38.26 -8.69
N GLU A 163 -4.50 -39.42 -8.43
CA GLU A 163 -4.56 -40.61 -9.29
C GLU A 163 -6.02 -41.09 -9.29
N GLY A 164 -6.75 -41.14 -10.41
CA GLY A 164 -6.72 -42.10 -11.54
C GLY A 164 -8.18 -42.46 -11.89
N PRO A 165 -8.52 -43.43 -12.79
CA PRO A 165 -7.74 -44.11 -13.83
C PRO A 165 -8.44 -44.12 -15.23
N GLY A 166 -7.70 -44.41 -16.31
CA GLY A 166 -8.30 -45.01 -17.53
C GLY A 166 -7.78 -44.55 -18.90
N ALA A 167 -7.07 -45.46 -19.57
CA ALA A 167 -6.94 -45.68 -21.03
C ALA A 167 -6.54 -44.48 -21.91
N GLY A 168 -5.27 -44.37 -22.38
CA GLY A 168 -4.73 -45.07 -23.56
C GLY A 168 -4.64 -44.07 -24.72
N ALA A 169 -3.67 -43.98 -25.62
CA ALA A 169 -2.42 -44.64 -26.01
C ALA A 169 -1.44 -43.49 -26.37
N ASP A 170 -0.12 -43.63 -26.49
CA ASP A 170 0.59 -44.45 -27.46
C ASP A 170 2.09 -44.42 -27.14
N ALA A 171 2.79 -45.40 -27.67
CA ALA A 171 4.11 -45.90 -27.29
C ALA A 171 5.29 -44.93 -27.52
N LEU A 172 6.42 -45.18 -26.84
CA LEU A 172 7.73 -45.49 -27.44
C LEU A 172 8.81 -45.82 -26.38
N SER A 173 9.77 -46.66 -26.79
CA SER A 173 10.52 -47.70 -26.08
C SER A 173 11.56 -47.32 -25.00
N PRO A 174 11.94 -48.28 -24.12
CA PRO A 174 12.92 -48.13 -23.02
C PRO A 174 14.38 -47.92 -23.44
N GLU A 175 14.74 -48.00 -24.72
CA GLU A 175 16.14 -47.86 -25.19
C GLU A 175 16.65 -46.41 -25.18
N ALA A 176 15.78 -45.39 -25.15
CA ALA A 176 16.19 -43.99 -25.12
C ALA A 176 16.59 -43.47 -23.72
N ARG A 177 16.29 -44.22 -22.65
CA ARG A 177 16.63 -43.82 -21.26
C ARG A 177 18.08 -44.12 -20.90
N GLN A 178 18.69 -45.13 -21.49
CA GLN A 178 20.05 -45.56 -21.14
C GLN A 178 21.15 -44.66 -21.72
N ALA A 179 20.85 -43.80 -22.69
CA ALA A 179 21.83 -42.88 -23.29
C ALA A 179 22.08 -41.59 -22.48
N ARG A 180 21.25 -41.26 -21.48
CA ARG A 180 21.39 -40.01 -20.71
C ARG A 180 22.01 -40.15 -19.31
N ILE A 181 22.24 -41.38 -18.86
CA ILE A 181 22.78 -41.66 -17.51
C ILE A 181 24.30 -41.95 -17.56
N ALA A 182 24.92 -41.95 -18.75
CA ALA A 182 26.35 -42.21 -18.94
C ALA A 182 27.22 -40.94 -19.08
N GLU A 183 26.67 -39.72 -18.95
CA GLU A 183 27.45 -38.48 -19.06
C GLU A 183 27.75 -37.81 -17.71
N ASP A 184 27.29 -38.39 -16.59
CA ASP A 184 27.61 -37.90 -15.24
C ASP A 184 28.41 -38.98 -14.48
N ALA A 185 29.70 -39.09 -14.82
CA ALA A 185 30.66 -39.88 -14.07
C ALA A 185 31.95 -39.06 -13.82
N PRO A 186 32.31 -38.82 -12.55
CA PRO A 186 33.47 -37.99 -12.20
C PRO A 186 34.78 -38.74 -12.39
N PRO A 187 35.84 -38.14 -12.96
CA PRO A 187 37.17 -38.74 -12.94
C PRO A 187 37.81 -38.60 -11.56
N ARG A 188 38.10 -39.75 -10.91
CA ARG A 188 38.97 -39.83 -9.74
C ARG A 188 40.46 -39.84 -10.14
N GLY A 189 41.16 -38.73 -9.85
CA GLY A 189 42.42 -38.67 -9.10
C GLY A 189 43.78 -38.95 -9.77
N LYS A 190 44.71 -37.98 -9.67
CA LYS A 190 46.11 -38.19 -9.22
C LYS A 190 46.75 -36.84 -8.78
N GLY A 191 47.59 -36.90 -7.73
CA GLY A 191 48.26 -35.78 -7.04
C GLY A 191 49.19 -34.91 -7.91
N ILE A 192 49.77 -33.82 -7.42
CA ILE A 192 50.84 -33.76 -6.39
C ILE A 192 50.93 -32.33 -5.78
N VAL A 193 51.29 -32.31 -4.48
CA VAL A 193 51.91 -31.29 -3.58
C VAL A 193 52.66 -30.13 -4.28
N THR A 194 52.60 -28.86 -3.85
CA THR A 194 53.51 -28.26 -2.83
C THR A 194 53.06 -26.86 -2.40
N VAL A 195 53.21 -26.62 -1.09
CA VAL A 195 53.15 -25.34 -0.35
C VAL A 195 54.56 -24.73 -0.33
N GLU A 196 54.66 -23.43 -0.62
CA GLU A 196 55.56 -22.48 0.07
C GLU A 196 54.83 -21.14 0.22
#